data_AF-A0A249KFA0-F1
#
_entry.id   AF-A0A249KFA0-F1
#
_cell.length_a   1.000
_cell.length_b   1.000
_cell.length_c   1.000
_cell.angle_alpha   90.00
_cell.angle_beta   90.00
_cell.angle_gamma   90.00
#
_symmetry.space_group_name_H-M   'P 1'
#
loop_
_entity.id
_entity.type
_entity.pdbx_description
1 polymer ?
#
loop_
_entity_poly.entity_id
_entity_poly.type
_entity_poly.pdbx_seq_one_letter_code
_entity_poly.pdbx_strand_id
1 'polypeptide(L)'
;MKTFDAELVARNAALAEAEFATQVGDFVSVEFDDENRVATYLFVADIAGYRGWRWCVTVAKVDEEAAPTICDLVVIPGPDSLMAPDHVPYMDRILPEDIQPGVIVPSVLEDTRLVPGVNALVQDEGLDATEVFDLGLMRPRVLSIEGRDQASKRWYTGDRGPNTPLAQGAPKPCASCGFFLPIAGSLRSSFGVCANAIAPDDARVVSVDHGCGAHSEATL
;
A
#
# COMPACT_ATOMS: atom_id res chain seq x y z
N MET A 1 -32.11 18.83 -32.42
CA MET A 1 -32.75 20.14 -32.10
C MET A 1 -31.71 21.25 -32.27
N LYS A 2 -32.09 22.53 -32.35
CA LYS A 2 -31.10 23.59 -32.08
C LYS A 2 -30.71 23.54 -30.60
N THR A 3 -29.49 23.92 -30.26
CA THR A 3 -29.07 24.11 -28.86
C THR A 3 -30.00 25.11 -28.18
N PHE A 4 -30.29 24.90 -26.90
CA PHE A 4 -31.13 25.78 -26.09
C PHE A 4 -30.33 26.39 -24.95
N ASP A 5 -30.71 27.60 -24.54
CA ASP A 5 -30.12 28.28 -23.38
C ASP A 5 -31.01 28.07 -22.15
N ALA A 6 -30.43 27.45 -21.13
CA ALA A 6 -31.02 27.24 -19.83
C ALA A 6 -30.02 27.54 -18.70
N GLU A 7 -28.99 28.36 -18.96
CA GLU A 7 -27.95 28.66 -17.98
C GLU A 7 -28.55 29.28 -16.72
N LEU A 8 -29.49 30.22 -16.86
CA LEU A 8 -30.16 30.86 -15.73
C LEU A 8 -30.99 29.86 -14.90
N VAL A 9 -31.65 28.90 -15.56
CA VAL A 9 -32.42 27.84 -14.89
C VAL A 9 -31.47 26.95 -14.09
N ALA A 10 -30.36 26.55 -14.70
CA ALA A 10 -29.34 25.73 -14.05
C ALA A 10 -28.67 26.46 -12.87
N ARG A 11 -28.30 27.74 -13.04
CA ARG A 11 -27.68 28.55 -12.00
C ARG A 11 -28.61 28.77 -10.81
N ASN A 12 -29.90 29.04 -11.07
CA ASN A 12 -30.89 29.21 -10.00
C ASN A 12 -31.12 27.90 -9.23
N ALA A 13 -31.05 26.74 -9.90
CA ALA A 13 -31.11 25.44 -9.25
C ALA A 13 -29.94 25.25 -8.29
N ALA A 14 -28.70 25.49 -8.76
CA ALA A 14 -27.50 25.41 -7.92
C ALA A 14 -27.58 26.37 -6.72
N LEU A 15 -28.05 27.59 -6.93
CA LEU A 15 -28.22 28.58 -5.85
C LEU A 15 -29.30 28.20 -4.83
N ALA A 16 -30.32 27.45 -5.24
CA ALA A 16 -31.38 26.99 -4.35
C ALA A 16 -30.93 25.80 -3.47
N GLU A 17 -30.03 24.96 -3.97
CA GLU A 17 -29.48 23.81 -3.23
C GLU A 17 -28.27 24.20 -2.36
N ALA A 18 -27.48 25.17 -2.80
CA ALA A 18 -26.32 25.65 -2.05
C ALA A 18 -26.72 26.22 -0.68
N GLU A 19 -25.92 25.94 0.34
CA GLU A 19 -26.10 26.51 1.69
C GLU A 19 -25.92 28.03 1.67
N PHE A 20 -24.96 28.51 0.86
CA PHE A 20 -24.71 29.93 0.64
C PHE A 20 -24.61 30.24 -0.84
N ALA A 21 -25.18 31.36 -1.28
CA ALA A 21 -25.08 31.81 -2.67
C ALA A 21 -23.62 31.97 -3.15
N THR A 22 -22.69 32.25 -2.23
CA THR A 22 -21.24 32.34 -2.52
C THR A 22 -20.60 31.00 -2.89
N GLN A 23 -21.30 29.87 -2.72
CA GLN A 23 -20.79 28.55 -3.10
C GLN A 23 -20.99 28.24 -4.59
N VAL A 24 -21.80 29.04 -5.30
CA VAL A 24 -22.03 28.90 -6.75
C VAL A 24 -21.26 30.00 -7.48
N GLY A 25 -20.11 29.62 -8.02
CA GLY A 25 -19.20 30.53 -8.71
C GLY A 25 -19.56 30.73 -10.19
N ASP A 26 -18.51 31.00 -10.97
CA ASP A 26 -18.63 31.33 -12.39
C ASP A 26 -19.07 30.13 -13.24
N PHE A 27 -19.71 30.42 -14.38
CA PHE A 27 -20.01 29.43 -15.41
C PHE A 27 -18.72 28.89 -16.03
N VAL A 28 -18.64 27.58 -16.21
CA VAL A 28 -17.47 26.88 -16.75
C VAL A 28 -17.72 26.41 -18.17
N SER A 29 -18.75 25.60 -18.38
CA SER A 29 -19.07 25.01 -19.69
C SER A 29 -20.49 24.47 -19.73
N VAL A 30 -21.00 24.28 -20.94
CA VAL A 30 -22.23 23.54 -21.22
C VAL A 30 -21.91 22.46 -22.24
N GLU A 31 -22.41 21.26 -21.97
CA GLU A 31 -22.29 20.11 -22.87
C GLU A 31 -23.69 19.60 -23.22
N PHE A 32 -23.94 19.42 -24.52
CA PHE A 32 -25.21 18.91 -25.02
C PHE A 32 -25.09 17.43 -25.39
N ASP A 33 -26.19 16.71 -25.26
CA ASP A 33 -26.32 15.38 -25.86
C ASP A 33 -26.44 15.45 -27.39
N ASP A 34 -26.36 14.31 -28.06
CA ASP A 34 -26.36 14.22 -29.53
C ASP A 34 -27.64 14.80 -30.16
N GLU A 35 -28.77 14.77 -29.45
CA GLU A 35 -30.06 15.30 -29.94
C GLU A 35 -30.27 16.79 -29.61
N ASN A 36 -29.37 17.42 -28.85
CA ASN A 36 -29.51 18.76 -28.25
C ASN A 36 -30.79 18.92 -27.41
N ARG A 37 -31.21 17.87 -26.72
CA ARG A 37 -32.37 17.85 -25.81
C ARG A 37 -31.97 17.84 -24.35
N VAL A 38 -30.76 17.41 -24.03
CA VAL A 38 -30.19 17.44 -22.68
C VAL A 38 -28.94 18.30 -22.71
N ALA A 39 -28.79 19.16 -21.70
CA ALA A 39 -27.66 20.05 -21.53
C ALA A 39 -27.16 19.96 -20.09
N THR A 40 -25.86 19.74 -19.92
CA THR A 40 -25.20 19.72 -18.61
C THR A 40 -24.42 21.01 -18.45
N TYR A 41 -24.85 21.84 -17.50
CA TYR A 41 -24.21 23.12 -17.17
C TYR A 41 -23.27 22.92 -15.98
N LEU A 42 -22.03 23.36 -16.13
CA LEU A 42 -21.02 23.32 -15.08
C LEU A 42 -20.75 24.73 -14.55
N PHE A 43 -20.75 24.88 -13.23
CA PHE A 43 -20.33 26.09 -12.52
C PHE A 43 -19.24 25.76 -11.51
N VAL A 44 -18.38 26.71 -11.21
CA VAL A 44 -17.38 26.56 -10.13
C VAL A 44 -18.09 26.30 -8.81
N ALA A 45 -17.66 25.28 -8.05
CA ALA A 45 -18.14 25.02 -6.70
C ALA A 45 -17.19 25.65 -5.68
N ASP A 46 -17.55 26.82 -5.16
CA ASP A 46 -16.82 27.54 -4.11
C ASP A 46 -17.21 27.02 -2.71
N ILE A 47 -17.16 25.71 -2.53
CA ILE A 47 -17.49 25.01 -1.28
C ILE A 47 -16.20 24.68 -0.53
N ALA A 48 -16.14 25.00 0.76
CA ALA A 48 -14.99 24.67 1.60
C ALA A 48 -14.71 23.16 1.60
N GLY A 49 -13.47 22.77 1.28
CA GLY A 49 -13.05 21.37 1.16
C GLY A 49 -13.20 20.76 -0.24
N TYR A 50 -13.97 21.38 -1.13
CA TYR A 50 -14.23 20.91 -2.50
C TYR A 50 -13.48 21.74 -3.54
N ARG A 51 -12.19 22.01 -3.28
CA ARG A 51 -11.35 22.78 -4.21
C ARG A 51 -11.27 22.11 -5.58
N GLY A 52 -11.59 22.86 -6.64
CA GLY A 52 -11.56 22.40 -8.03
C GLY A 52 -12.82 21.66 -8.49
N TRP A 53 -13.80 21.47 -7.59
CA TRP A 53 -15.06 20.81 -7.92
C TRP A 53 -16.02 21.74 -8.65
N ARG A 54 -17.06 21.15 -9.27
CA ARG A 54 -18.03 21.85 -10.10
C ARG A 54 -19.44 21.47 -9.68
N TRP A 55 -20.33 22.46 -9.60
CA TRP A 55 -21.76 22.21 -9.67
C TRP A 55 -22.08 21.71 -11.07
N CYS A 56 -22.76 20.58 -11.16
CA CYS A 56 -23.16 19.93 -12.39
C CYS A 56 -24.69 19.87 -12.38
N VAL A 57 -25.31 20.62 -13.29
CA VAL A 57 -26.76 20.70 -13.39
C VAL A 57 -27.19 20.23 -14.77
N THR A 58 -27.89 19.11 -14.81
CA THR A 58 -28.40 18.53 -16.04
C THR A 58 -29.82 19.01 -16.27
N VAL A 59 -30.09 19.55 -17.45
CA VAL A 59 -31.37 20.13 -17.83
C VAL A 59 -31.85 19.46 -19.12
N ALA A 60 -33.12 19.05 -19.15
CA ALA A 60 -33.76 18.51 -20.36
C ALA A 60 -34.81 19.47 -20.91
N LYS A 61 -34.92 19.52 -22.23
CA LYS A 61 -35.95 20.23 -22.98
C LYS A 61 -36.55 19.27 -24.03
N VAL A 62 -37.84 18.97 -23.87
CA VAL A 62 -38.54 17.91 -24.62
C VAL A 62 -38.74 18.27 -26.09
N ASP A 63 -39.13 19.52 -26.36
CA ASP A 63 -39.30 20.09 -27.70
C ASP A 63 -39.00 21.61 -27.69
N GLU A 64 -39.11 22.29 -28.83
CA GLU A 64 -38.73 23.71 -28.94
C GLU A 64 -39.61 24.66 -28.10
N GLU A 65 -40.87 24.30 -27.87
CA GLU A 65 -41.89 25.11 -27.20
C GLU A 65 -41.93 24.86 -25.69
N ALA A 66 -41.47 23.68 -25.25
CA ALA A 66 -41.40 23.29 -23.85
C ALA A 66 -40.41 24.17 -23.05
N ALA A 67 -40.77 24.41 -21.79
CA ALA A 67 -39.85 24.97 -20.82
C ALA A 67 -38.79 23.92 -20.43
N PRO A 68 -37.50 24.29 -20.31
CA PRO A 68 -36.47 23.39 -19.83
C PRO A 68 -36.70 23.01 -18.36
N THR A 69 -36.44 21.75 -18.00
CA THR A 69 -36.61 21.21 -16.64
C THR A 69 -35.32 20.57 -16.14
N ILE A 70 -35.03 20.70 -14.85
CA ILE A 70 -33.85 20.11 -14.22
C ILE A 70 -34.06 18.60 -14.06
N CYS A 71 -33.08 17.81 -14.48
CA CYS A 71 -33.04 16.36 -14.32
C CYS A 71 -32.28 15.95 -13.06
N ASP A 72 -31.10 16.53 -12.86
CA ASP A 72 -30.22 16.22 -11.74
C ASP A 72 -29.34 17.42 -11.40
N LEU A 73 -28.93 17.50 -10.15
CA LEU A 73 -28.04 18.52 -9.60
C LEU A 73 -27.10 17.84 -8.62
N VAL A 74 -25.81 17.85 -8.97
CA VAL A 74 -24.76 17.19 -8.19
C VAL A 74 -23.49 18.03 -8.18
N VAL A 75 -22.61 17.80 -7.21
CA VAL A 75 -21.26 18.38 -7.21
C VAL A 75 -20.28 17.28 -7.63
N ILE A 76 -19.54 17.52 -8.70
CA ILE A 76 -18.59 16.54 -9.26
C ILE A 76 -17.16 17.09 -9.24
N PRO A 77 -16.15 16.21 -9.17
CA PRO A 77 -14.77 16.65 -9.27
C PRO A 77 -14.46 17.20 -10.66
N GLY A 78 -13.78 18.34 -10.72
CA GLY A 78 -13.17 18.86 -11.92
C GLY A 78 -11.75 18.32 -12.13
N PRO A 79 -11.07 18.74 -13.21
CA PRO A 79 -9.70 18.32 -13.53
C PRO A 79 -8.68 18.67 -12.44
N ASP A 80 -8.93 19.74 -11.70
CA ASP A 80 -8.06 20.24 -10.63
C ASP A 80 -8.56 19.84 -9.22
N SER A 81 -9.55 18.94 -9.15
CA SER A 81 -10.11 18.51 -7.87
C SER A 81 -9.14 17.64 -7.09
N LEU A 82 -9.07 17.89 -5.78
CA LEU A 82 -8.45 16.94 -4.86
C LEU A 82 -9.38 15.72 -4.72
N MET A 83 -8.93 14.57 -5.22
CA MET A 83 -9.63 13.29 -5.08
C MET A 83 -9.09 12.50 -3.90
N ALA A 84 -9.96 11.66 -3.32
CA ALA A 84 -9.52 10.68 -2.34
C ALA A 84 -8.55 9.68 -3.01
N PRO A 85 -7.55 9.16 -2.27
CA PRO A 85 -6.73 8.05 -2.73
C PRO A 85 -7.58 6.81 -3.03
N ASP A 86 -7.02 5.91 -3.83
CA ASP A 86 -7.66 4.62 -4.12
C ASP A 86 -7.93 3.83 -2.83
N HIS A 87 -9.09 3.18 -2.79
CA HIS A 87 -9.45 2.33 -1.66
C HIS A 87 -8.57 1.08 -1.64
N VAL A 88 -7.80 0.93 -0.57
CA VAL A 88 -7.02 -0.30 -0.31
C VAL A 88 -7.85 -1.26 0.55
N PRO A 89 -8.01 -2.55 0.23
CA PRO A 89 -8.71 -3.50 1.11
C PRO A 89 -8.07 -3.56 2.51
N TYR A 90 -8.88 -3.74 3.57
CA TYR A 90 -8.37 -3.75 4.95
C TYR A 90 -7.25 -4.79 5.16
N MET A 91 -7.38 -5.98 4.55
CA MET A 91 -6.38 -7.04 4.62
C MET A 91 -5.00 -6.61 4.10
N ASP A 92 -4.97 -5.70 3.12
CA ASP A 92 -3.74 -5.19 2.51
C ASP A 92 -3.15 -4.00 3.28
N ARG A 93 -3.84 -3.52 4.32
CA ARG A 93 -3.40 -2.43 5.19
C ARG A 93 -2.75 -2.91 6.49
N ILE A 94 -2.79 -4.21 6.79
CA ILE A 94 -2.31 -4.75 8.07
C ILE A 94 -0.80 -4.57 8.16
N LEU A 95 -0.35 -3.85 9.18
CA LEU A 95 1.04 -3.64 9.52
C LEU A 95 1.42 -4.42 10.79
N PRO A 96 2.72 -4.67 11.04
CA PRO A 96 3.16 -5.37 12.24
C PRO A 96 2.65 -4.74 13.55
N GLU A 97 2.54 -3.42 13.62
CA GLU A 97 2.03 -2.67 14.78
C GLU A 97 0.55 -2.91 15.07
N ASP A 98 -0.24 -3.36 14.08
CA ASP A 98 -1.66 -3.67 14.28
C ASP A 98 -1.86 -4.98 15.07
N ILE A 99 -0.80 -5.78 15.23
CA ILE A 99 -0.84 -7.07 15.90
C ILE A 99 -0.59 -6.90 17.41
N GLN A 100 -1.68 -6.76 18.15
CA GLN A 100 -1.68 -6.62 19.60
C GLN A 100 -2.05 -7.93 20.32
N PRO A 101 -1.80 -8.06 21.64
CA PRO A 101 -2.20 -9.24 22.39
C PRO A 101 -3.69 -9.59 22.21
N GLY A 102 -3.96 -10.82 21.78
CA GLY A 102 -5.32 -11.31 21.50
C GLY A 102 -5.81 -11.12 20.07
N VAL A 103 -5.09 -10.36 19.23
CA VAL A 103 -5.39 -10.25 17.80
C VAL A 103 -4.93 -11.50 17.07
N ILE A 104 -5.83 -12.09 16.27
CA ILE A 104 -5.53 -13.22 15.40
C ILE A 104 -5.71 -12.73 13.96
N VAL A 105 -4.63 -12.76 13.18
CA VAL A 105 -4.71 -12.55 11.73
C VAL A 105 -4.79 -13.92 11.05
N PRO A 106 -5.93 -14.25 10.42
CA PRO A 106 -6.06 -15.52 9.72
C PRO A 106 -5.07 -15.59 8.57
N SER A 107 -4.33 -16.69 8.49
CA SER A 107 -3.50 -16.97 7.31
C SER A 107 -4.39 -17.25 6.10
N VAL A 108 -4.01 -16.72 4.94
CA VAL A 108 -4.63 -17.11 3.67
C VAL A 108 -4.27 -18.58 3.36
N LEU A 109 -5.23 -19.34 2.83
CA LEU A 109 -5.00 -20.75 2.48
C LEU A 109 -4.01 -20.87 1.30
N GLU A 110 -4.14 -19.97 0.34
CA GLU A 110 -3.35 -19.88 -0.89
C GLU A 110 -2.16 -18.90 -0.77
N ASP A 111 -1.58 -18.78 0.44
CA ASP A 111 -0.37 -17.96 0.64
C ASP A 111 0.83 -18.61 -0.06
N THR A 112 1.30 -17.98 -1.14
CA THR A 112 2.42 -18.48 -1.96
C THR A 112 3.74 -18.60 -1.19
N ARG A 113 3.86 -17.91 -0.06
CA ARG A 113 5.04 -17.98 0.83
C ARG A 113 5.07 -19.27 1.64
N LEU A 114 4.01 -20.08 1.60
CA LEU A 114 3.89 -21.32 2.36
C LEU A 114 3.67 -22.52 1.43
N VAL A 115 4.30 -23.64 1.77
CA VAL A 115 4.05 -24.96 1.15
C VAL A 115 3.76 -26.00 2.23
N PRO A 116 3.07 -27.11 1.90
CA PRO A 116 2.92 -28.24 2.82
C PRO A 116 4.25 -28.70 3.42
N GLY A 117 4.27 -29.06 4.70
CA GLY A 117 5.51 -29.46 5.40
C GLY A 117 6.26 -30.61 4.72
N VAL A 118 5.54 -31.56 4.11
CA VAL A 118 6.12 -32.66 3.32
C VAL A 118 6.91 -32.19 2.09
N ASN A 119 6.67 -30.98 1.60
CA ASN A 119 7.36 -30.41 0.44
C ASN A 119 8.62 -29.61 0.84
N ALA A 120 9.00 -29.60 2.12
CA ALA A 120 10.22 -28.92 2.59
C ALA A 120 11.50 -29.40 1.88
N LEU A 121 11.49 -30.65 1.38
CA LEU A 121 12.66 -31.38 0.88
C LEU A 121 12.86 -31.32 -0.64
N VAL A 122 11.81 -31.04 -1.42
CA VAL A 122 11.84 -31.25 -2.88
C VAL A 122 12.49 -30.07 -3.62
N GLN A 123 12.75 -28.96 -2.94
CA GLN A 123 13.07 -27.68 -3.58
C GLN A 123 14.33 -26.99 -3.04
N ASP A 124 15.05 -27.58 -2.09
CA ASP A 124 16.19 -26.95 -1.43
C ASP A 124 17.46 -27.81 -1.59
N GLU A 125 18.23 -27.52 -2.64
CA GLU A 125 19.43 -28.27 -3.04
C GLU A 125 20.60 -28.14 -2.05
N GLY A 126 20.50 -27.26 -1.03
CA GLY A 126 21.54 -27.01 -0.03
C GLY A 126 21.37 -27.73 1.31
N LEU A 127 20.37 -28.62 1.44
CA LEU A 127 20.08 -29.31 2.70
C LEU A 127 21.08 -30.44 3.00
N ASP A 128 21.80 -30.32 4.11
CA ASP A 128 22.61 -31.40 4.68
C ASP A 128 21.71 -32.51 5.23
N ALA A 129 21.82 -33.71 4.66
CA ALA A 129 21.05 -34.89 5.04
C ALA A 129 21.33 -35.38 6.48
N THR A 130 22.27 -34.79 7.21
CA THR A 130 22.57 -35.09 8.61
C THR A 130 21.96 -34.11 9.63
N GLU A 131 21.46 -32.94 9.19
CA GLU A 131 20.71 -31.98 10.04
C GLU A 131 19.21 -32.32 10.11
N VAL A 132 18.90 -33.59 10.43
CA VAL A 132 17.55 -34.19 10.37
C VAL A 132 16.76 -34.00 11.67
N PHE A 133 16.61 -32.77 12.18
CA PHE A 133 15.87 -32.57 13.44
C PHE A 133 14.53 -31.84 13.36
N ASP A 134 14.15 -31.31 12.20
CA ASP A 134 12.74 -30.95 11.94
C ASP A 134 12.54 -30.75 10.42
N LEU A 135 12.24 -31.83 9.70
CA LEU A 135 12.02 -31.85 8.24
C LEU A 135 10.73 -31.11 7.82
N GLY A 136 10.20 -30.20 8.65
CA GLY A 136 8.88 -29.62 8.46
C GLY A 136 7.75 -30.65 8.60
N LEU A 137 8.05 -31.93 8.86
CA LEU A 137 7.08 -33.00 9.04
C LEU A 137 6.22 -32.82 10.30
N MET A 138 6.68 -31.99 11.23
CA MET A 138 5.94 -31.62 12.44
C MET A 138 5.06 -30.37 12.23
N ARG A 139 5.19 -29.68 11.09
CA ARG A 139 4.48 -28.43 10.79
C ARG A 139 3.55 -28.62 9.59
N PRO A 140 2.26 -28.25 9.67
CA PRO A 140 1.35 -28.37 8.53
C PRO A 140 1.84 -27.66 7.27
N ARG A 141 2.49 -26.50 7.44
CA ARG A 141 3.08 -25.69 6.38
C ARG A 141 4.44 -25.12 6.81
N VAL A 142 5.34 -24.98 5.85
CA VAL A 142 6.67 -24.36 6.00
C VAL A 142 6.88 -23.29 4.92
N LEU A 143 7.95 -22.50 5.03
CA LEU A 143 8.27 -21.49 4.00
C LEU A 143 8.55 -22.16 2.65
N SER A 144 7.93 -21.62 1.60
CA SER A 144 8.27 -21.92 0.20
C SER A 144 9.59 -21.25 -0.20
N ILE A 145 10.11 -21.57 -1.40
CA ILE A 145 11.22 -20.81 -1.97
C ILE A 145 10.89 -19.32 -2.03
N GLU A 146 9.69 -18.96 -2.50
CA GLU A 146 9.25 -17.57 -2.60
C GLU A 146 9.21 -16.90 -1.23
N GLY A 147 8.69 -17.60 -0.20
CA GLY A 147 8.68 -17.09 1.17
C GLY A 147 10.09 -16.84 1.71
N ARG A 148 11.05 -17.73 1.41
CA ARG A 148 12.47 -17.57 1.77
C ARG A 148 13.11 -16.40 1.01
N ASP A 149 12.85 -16.27 -0.28
CA ASP A 149 13.38 -15.18 -1.12
C ASP A 149 12.87 -13.82 -0.65
N GLN A 150 11.55 -13.69 -0.43
CA GLN A 150 10.95 -12.47 0.10
C GLN A 150 11.53 -12.09 1.48
N ALA A 151 11.72 -13.07 2.38
CA ALA A 151 12.33 -12.84 3.69
C ALA A 151 13.80 -12.43 3.57
N SER A 152 14.58 -13.15 2.76
CA SER A 152 15.98 -12.88 2.47
C SER A 152 16.16 -11.45 1.96
N LYS A 153 15.38 -11.06 0.94
CA LYS A 153 15.42 -9.72 0.36
C LYS A 153 15.13 -8.65 1.41
N ARG A 154 14.04 -8.79 2.17
CA ARG A 154 13.67 -7.83 3.23
C ARG A 154 14.76 -7.71 4.31
N TRP A 155 15.33 -8.82 4.74
CA TRP A 155 16.36 -8.81 5.78
C TRP A 155 17.69 -8.22 5.28
N TYR A 156 18.11 -8.59 4.08
CA TYR A 156 19.36 -8.14 3.49
C TYR A 156 19.34 -6.65 3.13
N THR A 157 18.19 -6.12 2.68
CA THR A 157 18.04 -4.69 2.40
C THR A 157 17.61 -3.87 3.63
N GLY A 158 17.34 -4.53 4.76
CA GLY A 158 16.88 -3.88 5.98
C GLY A 158 18.01 -3.32 6.83
N ASP A 159 17.66 -2.86 8.03
CA ASP A 159 18.59 -2.18 8.96
C ASP A 159 19.71 -3.07 9.53
N ARG A 160 19.63 -4.37 9.26
CA ARG A 160 20.62 -5.40 9.62
C ARG A 160 21.27 -6.06 8.39
N GLY A 161 21.15 -5.36 7.25
CA GLY A 161 21.89 -5.60 6.02
C GLY A 161 23.31 -5.02 6.06
N PRO A 162 24.13 -5.31 5.04
CA PRO A 162 25.51 -4.79 4.95
C PRO A 162 25.59 -3.30 4.56
N ASN A 163 24.50 -2.74 4.01
CA ASN A 163 24.51 -1.41 3.41
C ASN A 163 24.13 -0.28 4.37
N THR A 164 24.00 -0.55 5.66
CA THR A 164 23.69 0.48 6.65
C THR A 164 24.95 1.25 7.06
N PRO A 165 24.83 2.52 7.51
CA PRO A 165 25.97 3.27 8.01
C PRO A 165 26.70 2.56 9.17
N LEU A 166 25.95 1.85 10.02
CA LEU A 166 26.52 1.06 11.11
C LEU A 166 27.37 -0.11 10.57
N ALA A 167 26.85 -0.86 9.60
CA ALA A 167 27.56 -1.97 8.99
C ALA A 167 28.83 -1.53 8.25
N GLN A 168 28.74 -0.44 7.49
CA GLN A 168 29.87 0.11 6.75
C GLN A 168 30.95 0.71 7.66
N GLY A 169 30.57 1.21 8.84
CA GLY A 169 31.50 1.73 9.85
C GLY A 169 32.09 0.66 10.77
N ALA A 170 31.55 -0.56 10.74
CA ALA A 170 32.02 -1.63 11.60
C ALA A 170 33.38 -2.17 11.12
N PRO A 171 34.28 -2.54 12.05
CA PRO A 171 35.63 -2.99 11.69
C PRO A 171 35.64 -4.38 11.02
N LYS A 172 34.64 -5.23 11.30
CA LYS A 172 34.56 -6.61 10.82
C LYS A 172 33.09 -7.04 10.67
N PRO A 173 32.79 -7.94 9.71
CA PRO A 173 31.44 -8.45 9.48
C PRO A 173 31.05 -9.55 10.47
N CYS A 174 29.75 -9.85 10.55
CA CYS A 174 29.16 -10.88 11.38
C CYS A 174 29.71 -12.29 11.05
N ALA A 175 30.07 -12.57 9.79
CA ALA A 175 30.61 -13.85 9.35
C ALA A 175 31.87 -14.28 10.11
N SER A 176 32.65 -13.32 10.62
CA SER A 176 33.86 -13.58 11.42
C SER A 176 33.64 -13.42 12.93
N CYS A 177 32.43 -13.10 13.37
CA CYS A 177 32.15 -12.78 14.76
C CYS A 177 31.84 -14.04 15.57
N GLY A 178 32.50 -14.21 16.72
CA GLY A 178 32.26 -15.33 17.63
C GLY A 178 30.87 -15.33 18.30
N PHE A 179 30.13 -14.23 18.23
CA PHE A 179 28.75 -14.12 18.71
C PHE A 179 27.70 -14.40 17.63
N PHE A 180 28.12 -14.70 16.41
CA PHE A 180 27.22 -15.00 15.31
C PHE A 180 26.75 -16.46 15.39
N LEU A 181 25.43 -16.65 15.52
CA LEU A 181 24.80 -17.96 15.50
C LEU A 181 24.13 -18.17 14.13
N PRO A 182 24.65 -19.04 13.25
CA PRO A 182 24.04 -19.29 11.95
C PRO A 182 22.62 -19.86 12.10
N ILE A 183 21.66 -19.37 11.31
CA ILE A 183 20.31 -19.95 11.26
C ILE A 183 20.37 -21.29 10.52
N ALA A 184 19.48 -22.23 10.82
CA ALA A 184 19.43 -23.53 10.14
C ALA A 184 18.91 -23.45 8.69
N GLY A 185 19.21 -24.48 7.88
CA GLY A 185 18.69 -24.64 6.51
C GLY A 185 19.33 -23.70 5.48
N SER A 186 18.65 -23.49 4.34
CA SER A 186 19.19 -22.72 3.20
C SER A 186 19.56 -21.27 3.47
N LEU A 187 19.02 -20.64 4.53
CA LEU A 187 19.36 -19.27 4.89
C LEU A 187 20.68 -19.17 5.67
N ARG A 188 21.26 -20.29 6.11
CA ARG A 188 22.47 -20.36 6.94
C ARG A 188 23.68 -19.66 6.36
N SER A 189 23.81 -19.70 5.04
CA SER A 189 24.95 -19.12 4.32
C SER A 189 24.91 -17.58 4.26
N SER A 190 23.73 -16.98 4.46
CA SER A 190 23.53 -15.53 4.30
C SER A 190 23.07 -14.84 5.59
N PHE A 191 22.51 -15.56 6.55
CA PHE A 191 21.94 -14.97 7.77
C PHE A 191 22.24 -15.78 9.04
N GLY A 192 22.28 -15.06 10.16
CA GLY A 192 22.38 -15.61 11.50
C GLY A 192 21.70 -14.72 12.53
N VAL A 193 21.81 -15.09 13.79
CA VAL A 193 21.33 -14.30 14.93
C VAL A 193 22.52 -13.81 15.75
N CYS A 194 22.50 -12.54 16.13
CA CYS A 194 23.49 -12.00 17.07
C CYS A 194 23.16 -12.43 18.50
N ALA A 195 24.14 -12.97 19.22
CA ALA A 195 24.03 -13.37 20.63
C ALA A 195 24.86 -12.47 21.57
N ASN A 196 25.29 -11.30 21.10
CA ASN A 196 26.08 -10.37 21.90
C ASN A 196 25.17 -9.35 22.59
N ALA A 197 24.97 -9.47 23.91
CA ALA A 197 24.10 -8.60 24.70
C ALA A 197 24.46 -7.10 24.66
N ILE A 198 25.71 -6.75 24.33
CA ILE A 198 26.12 -5.34 24.19
C ILE A 198 25.94 -4.80 22.76
N ALA A 199 25.69 -5.67 21.77
CA ALA A 199 25.43 -5.26 20.41
C ALA A 199 24.00 -4.69 20.29
N PRO A 200 23.77 -3.69 19.44
CA PRO A 200 22.42 -3.19 19.16
C PRO A 200 21.52 -4.23 18.45
N ASP A 201 22.09 -5.36 18.05
CA ASP A 201 21.43 -6.41 17.24
C ASP A 201 21.17 -7.68 18.04
N ASP A 202 21.42 -7.68 19.35
CA ASP A 202 21.17 -8.86 20.20
C ASP A 202 19.76 -9.44 19.97
N ALA A 203 19.70 -10.76 19.83
CA ALA A 203 18.47 -11.51 19.52
C ALA A 203 17.74 -11.01 18.26
N ARG A 204 18.48 -10.52 17.24
CA ARG A 204 17.96 -10.17 15.92
C ARG A 204 18.67 -10.93 14.81
N VAL A 205 17.96 -11.12 13.70
CA VAL A 205 18.54 -11.65 12.47
C VAL A 205 19.44 -10.60 11.83
N VAL A 206 20.65 -11.00 11.48
CA VAL A 206 21.66 -10.17 10.81
C VAL A 206 22.16 -10.91 9.57
N SER A 207 22.48 -10.16 8.51
CA SER A 207 23.19 -10.70 7.36
C SER A 207 24.65 -11.05 7.72
N VAL A 208 25.23 -12.03 7.05
CA VAL A 208 26.62 -12.47 7.32
C VAL A 208 27.65 -11.35 7.08
N ASP A 209 27.34 -10.41 6.20
CA ASP A 209 28.16 -9.24 5.87
C ASP A 209 27.74 -7.96 6.62
N HIS A 210 26.77 -8.05 7.55
CA HIS A 210 26.45 -6.98 8.49
C HIS A 210 27.60 -6.73 9.48
N GLY A 211 27.65 -5.55 10.09
CA GLY A 211 28.56 -5.27 11.20
C GLY A 211 27.94 -4.28 12.20
N CYS A 212 28.28 -4.43 13.48
CA CYS A 212 27.63 -3.70 14.56
C CYS A 212 28.59 -2.94 15.50
N GLY A 213 29.90 -3.00 15.23
CA GLY A 213 30.94 -2.42 16.10
C GLY A 213 31.28 -3.25 17.34
N ALA A 214 30.35 -4.05 17.87
CA ALA A 214 30.57 -4.94 19.01
C ALA A 214 31.06 -6.34 18.58
N HIS A 215 32.03 -6.39 17.68
CA HIS A 215 32.60 -7.65 17.18
C HIS A 215 33.41 -8.35 18.29
N SER A 216 33.40 -9.68 18.35
CA SER A 216 34.16 -10.48 19.36
C SER A 216 35.69 -10.29 19.31
N GLU A 217 36.18 -9.64 18.25
CA GLU A 217 37.59 -9.36 17.99
C GLU A 217 37.84 -7.86 17.74
N ALA A 218 36.86 -7.00 18.04
CA ALA A 218 37.08 -5.56 18.10
C ALA A 218 37.90 -5.28 19.36
N THR A 219 39.21 -5.42 19.22
CA THR A 219 40.19 -5.09 20.26
C THR A 219 40.72 -3.69 20.01
N LEU A 220 40.89 -2.93 21.09
CA LEU A 220 41.50 -1.59 21.07
C LEU A 220 43.02 -1.68 20.87
#